data_AF-A0A2E6DD10-F1
#
_entry.id   AF-A0A2E6DD10-F1
#
_cell.length_a   1.000
_cell.length_b   1.000
_cell.length_c   1.000
_cell.angle_alpha   90.00
_cell.angle_beta   90.00
_cell.angle_gamma   90.00
#
_symmetry.space_group_name_H-M   'P 1'
#
loop_
_entity.id
_entity.type
_entity.pdbx_description
1 polymer ?
#
loop_
_entity_poly.entity_id
_entity_poly.type
_entity_poly.pdbx_seq_one_letter_code
_entity_poly.pdbx_strand_id
1 'polypeptide(L)'
;MLSIFVETSCNRYNRDECVDCHVYEPLADIPKSDWHMTPDQARVMAEKIGQVDVLNTLAQQEINLTGGEATQNPHIVEIFKIFKTAAPSVCLHTNLEMNSKSSKRWLRLVEILKEGGRADITLYPTAWEKFQKPLLKELITIQNRMIVNVIFENLPHLQMQTALLTNFFSEEGSDFGHVVQLLKDYDDKVSWLIKNQPDCDEAIYTTHMDDTEAFAHGKKFTLGLSLLPAFKVGPKGIRSMTSLPFPRDPYLIHCPAARGSIDIMTIRQTGEMTPCCDVGNLKCQPEFGNLLTDSPDKIMAKFKESSKKMSTGIEKNQKNLKSGQSGKWVEEGIPPYCG
;
A
#
# COMPACT_ATOMS: atom_id res chain seq x y z
N MET A 1 -10.26 3.50 -4.13
CA MET A 1 -9.63 2.19 -4.33
C MET A 1 -10.01 1.22 -3.20
N LEU A 2 -10.10 -0.08 -3.47
CA LEU A 2 -10.22 -1.11 -2.43
C LEU A 2 -8.90 -1.84 -2.29
N SER A 3 -8.40 -1.98 -1.06
CA SER A 3 -7.28 -2.87 -0.74
C SER A 3 -7.84 -4.13 -0.09
N ILE A 4 -7.71 -5.28 -0.75
CA ILE A 4 -8.29 -6.55 -0.33
C ILE A 4 -7.16 -7.50 0.07
N PHE A 5 -7.18 -7.92 1.32
CA PHE A 5 -6.23 -8.90 1.82
C PHE A 5 -6.70 -10.27 1.34
N VAL A 6 -5.87 -10.90 0.53
CA VAL A 6 -6.13 -12.24 -0.02
C VAL A 6 -5.25 -13.29 0.65
N GLU A 7 -4.23 -12.86 1.39
CA GLU A 7 -3.26 -13.72 2.05
C GLU A 7 -2.86 -13.11 3.39
N THR A 8 -2.61 -13.95 4.39
CA THR A 8 -2.08 -13.57 5.70
C THR A 8 -0.60 -13.90 5.84
N SER A 9 -0.17 -15.02 5.25
CA SER A 9 1.20 -15.50 5.29
C SER A 9 2.14 -14.65 4.43
N CYS A 10 3.36 -14.42 4.93
CA CYS A 10 4.45 -13.87 4.14
C CYS A 10 5.77 -14.57 4.51
N ASN A 11 6.60 -14.84 3.49
CA ASN A 11 7.88 -15.51 3.67
C ASN A 11 8.84 -14.68 4.52
N ARG A 12 8.72 -13.35 4.49
CA ARG A 12 9.55 -12.46 5.30
C ARG A 12 9.13 -12.43 6.77
N TYR A 13 7.84 -12.60 7.09
CA TYR A 13 7.36 -12.71 8.48
C TYR A 13 7.91 -13.96 9.13
N ASN A 14 7.82 -15.07 8.41
CA ASN A 14 8.28 -16.37 8.89
C ASN A 14 9.79 -16.43 9.13
N ARG A 15 10.56 -15.48 8.58
CA ARG A 15 12.01 -15.36 8.78
C ARG A 15 12.41 -14.19 9.68
N ASP A 16 11.45 -13.44 10.23
CA ASP A 16 11.67 -12.23 11.03
C ASP A 16 12.48 -11.14 10.28
N GLU A 17 12.38 -11.12 8.94
CA GLU A 17 13.13 -10.21 8.05
C GLU A 17 12.31 -8.99 7.65
N CYS A 18 11.19 -8.76 8.34
CA CYS A 18 10.30 -7.63 8.11
C CYS A 18 10.01 -6.95 9.45
N VAL A 19 11.07 -6.41 10.04
CA VAL A 19 11.06 -5.68 11.32
C VAL A 19 10.06 -4.52 11.28
N ASP A 20 9.81 -3.95 10.10
CA ASP A 20 8.85 -2.86 9.87
C ASP A 20 7.54 -3.33 9.20
N CYS A 21 7.24 -4.63 9.25
CA CYS A 21 6.02 -5.13 8.65
C CYS A 21 4.78 -4.57 9.34
N HIS A 22 4.05 -3.75 8.59
CA HIS A 22 2.89 -3.05 9.08
C HIS A 22 1.63 -3.93 9.24
N VAL A 23 1.62 -5.12 8.63
CA VAL A 23 0.49 -6.07 8.64
C VAL A 23 0.78 -7.33 9.46
N TYR A 24 2.02 -7.59 9.91
CA TYR A 24 2.35 -8.85 10.58
C TYR A 24 1.58 -9.07 11.89
N GLU A 25 1.67 -8.13 12.84
CA GLU A 25 1.03 -8.30 14.15
C GLU A 25 -0.51 -8.45 14.05
N PRO A 26 -1.23 -7.64 13.26
CA PRO A 26 -2.67 -7.83 13.14
C PRO A 26 -3.11 -9.09 12.38
N LEU A 27 -2.17 -9.73 11.66
CA LEU A 27 -2.39 -10.98 10.93
C LEU A 27 -1.95 -12.21 11.74
N ALA A 28 -1.04 -12.05 12.70
CA ALA A 28 -0.47 -13.13 13.49
C ALA A 28 -1.50 -13.91 14.32
N ASP A 29 -2.55 -13.24 14.79
CA ASP A 29 -3.61 -13.84 15.62
C ASP A 29 -4.72 -14.51 14.81
N ILE A 30 -4.68 -14.43 13.47
CA ILE A 30 -5.68 -15.06 12.61
C ILE A 30 -5.44 -16.58 12.57
N PRO A 31 -6.48 -17.41 12.76
CA PRO A 31 -6.37 -18.86 12.60
C PRO A 31 -5.81 -19.22 11.22
N LYS A 32 -4.90 -20.20 11.15
CA LYS A 32 -4.32 -20.66 9.87
C LYS A 32 -5.35 -21.09 8.84
N SER A 33 -6.53 -21.55 9.27
CA SER A 33 -7.65 -21.87 8.39
C SER A 33 -8.14 -20.67 7.58
N ASP A 34 -7.92 -19.45 8.09
CA ASP A 34 -8.45 -18.21 7.55
C ASP A 34 -7.34 -17.36 6.93
N TRP A 35 -6.14 -17.93 6.72
CA TRP A 35 -5.01 -17.21 6.14
C TRP A 35 -5.19 -16.93 4.66
N HIS A 36 -5.76 -17.89 3.93
CA HIS A 36 -5.96 -17.82 2.50
C HIS A 36 -7.42 -17.49 2.22
N MET A 37 -7.66 -16.38 1.53
CA MET A 37 -8.98 -16.16 0.93
C MET A 37 -9.30 -17.29 -0.04
N THR A 38 -10.52 -17.82 -0.01
CA THR A 38 -11.00 -18.81 -0.97
C THR A 38 -11.73 -18.14 -2.13
N PRO A 39 -11.87 -18.81 -3.30
CA PRO A 39 -12.70 -18.31 -4.39
C PRO A 39 -14.15 -18.03 -3.99
N ASP A 40 -14.74 -18.84 -3.10
CA ASP A 40 -16.12 -18.62 -2.63
C ASP A 40 -16.24 -17.34 -1.80
N GLN A 41 -15.28 -17.07 -0.92
CA GLN A 41 -15.21 -15.80 -0.20
C GLN A 41 -15.06 -14.62 -1.18
N ALA A 42 -14.17 -14.74 -2.16
CA ALA A 42 -13.97 -13.71 -3.18
C ALA A 42 -15.25 -13.43 -3.98
N ARG A 43 -16.03 -14.48 -4.33
CA ARG A 43 -17.33 -14.31 -5.04
C ARG A 43 -18.32 -13.51 -4.21
N VAL A 44 -18.49 -13.88 -2.94
CA VAL A 44 -19.39 -13.18 -2.02
C VAL A 44 -18.98 -11.71 -1.85
N MET A 45 -17.68 -11.45 -1.68
CA MET A 45 -17.17 -10.08 -1.57
C MET A 45 -17.38 -9.28 -2.86
N ALA A 46 -17.04 -9.84 -4.02
CA ALA A 46 -17.17 -9.17 -5.31
C ALA A 46 -18.63 -8.84 -5.64
N GLU A 47 -19.56 -9.77 -5.40
CA GLU A 47 -20.99 -9.53 -5.58
C GLU A 47 -21.47 -8.38 -4.68
N LYS A 48 -21.07 -8.39 -3.41
CA LYS A 48 -21.50 -7.38 -2.43
C LYS A 48 -20.86 -6.01 -2.67
N ILE A 49 -19.62 -5.95 -3.17
CA ILE A 49 -18.98 -4.71 -3.63
C ILE A 49 -19.84 -4.03 -4.71
N GLY A 50 -20.38 -4.81 -5.66
CA GLY A 50 -21.26 -4.28 -6.70
C GLY A 50 -22.62 -3.76 -6.20
N GLN A 51 -23.07 -4.21 -5.03
CA GLN A 51 -24.36 -3.83 -4.42
C GLN A 51 -24.27 -2.62 -3.48
N VAL A 52 -23.06 -2.22 -3.08
CA VAL A 52 -22.84 -1.12 -2.12
C VAL A 52 -22.17 0.05 -2.85
N ASP A 53 -22.91 1.13 -3.10
CA ASP A 53 -22.49 2.24 -3.97
C ASP A 53 -21.09 2.80 -3.65
N VAL A 54 -20.78 3.00 -2.37
CA VAL A 54 -19.47 3.52 -1.94
C VAL A 54 -18.35 2.54 -2.29
N LEU A 55 -18.55 1.24 -2.07
CA LEU A 55 -17.56 0.21 -2.37
C LEU A 55 -17.41 0.02 -3.89
N ASN A 56 -18.53 0.03 -4.63
CA ASN A 56 -18.50 -0.02 -6.08
C ASN A 56 -17.70 1.16 -6.66
N THR A 57 -17.95 2.38 -6.16
CA THR A 57 -17.20 3.58 -6.58
C THR A 57 -15.71 3.45 -6.32
N LEU A 58 -15.32 2.92 -5.15
CA LEU A 58 -13.91 2.67 -4.83
C LEU A 58 -13.29 1.59 -5.72
N ALA A 59 -14.05 0.54 -6.05
CA ALA A 59 -13.62 -0.54 -6.92
C ALA A 59 -13.43 -0.08 -8.38
N GLN A 60 -14.24 0.88 -8.85
CA GLN A 60 -14.09 1.45 -10.20
C GLN A 60 -12.76 2.21 -10.40
N GLN A 61 -12.13 2.66 -9.31
CA GLN A 61 -10.79 3.22 -9.39
C GLN A 61 -9.76 2.09 -9.57
N GLU A 62 -9.70 1.17 -8.61
CA GLU A 62 -8.85 -0.02 -8.64
C GLU A 62 -9.16 -0.92 -7.43
N ILE A 63 -8.97 -2.23 -7.61
CA ILE A 63 -8.85 -3.21 -6.52
C ILE A 63 -7.40 -3.68 -6.42
N ASN A 64 -6.78 -3.51 -5.25
CA ASN A 64 -5.47 -4.06 -4.94
C ASN A 64 -5.62 -5.35 -4.14
N LEU A 65 -4.96 -6.40 -4.59
CA LEU A 65 -4.87 -7.68 -3.90
C LEU A 65 -3.55 -7.73 -3.13
N THR A 66 -3.63 -7.77 -1.81
CA THR A 66 -2.48 -7.62 -0.89
C THR A 66 -2.68 -8.46 0.38
N GLY A 67 -2.08 -8.05 1.51
CA GLY A 67 -2.13 -8.69 2.81
C GLY A 67 -0.72 -9.04 3.26
N GLY A 68 -0.45 -10.33 3.47
CA GLY A 68 0.90 -10.87 3.63
C GLY A 68 1.69 -10.81 2.33
N GLU A 69 1.80 -11.95 1.64
CA GLU A 69 2.37 -12.04 0.30
C GLU A 69 1.36 -12.70 -0.63
N ALA A 70 0.60 -11.89 -1.37
CA ALA A 70 -0.57 -12.33 -2.13
C ALA A 70 -0.28 -13.50 -3.10
N THR A 71 0.93 -13.59 -3.65
CA THR A 71 1.32 -14.71 -4.53
C THR A 71 1.42 -16.07 -3.82
N GLN A 72 1.45 -16.11 -2.48
CA GLN A 72 1.39 -17.34 -1.70
C GLN A 72 0.02 -17.99 -1.74
N ASN A 73 -1.05 -17.21 -1.91
CA ASN A 73 -2.40 -17.77 -1.98
C ASN A 73 -2.49 -18.73 -3.19
N PRO A 74 -2.81 -20.03 -2.96
CA PRO A 74 -2.83 -21.01 -4.04
C PRO A 74 -3.91 -20.77 -5.10
N HIS A 75 -4.93 -19.98 -4.76
CA HIS A 75 -6.09 -19.65 -5.59
C HIS A 75 -6.03 -18.23 -6.18
N ILE A 76 -4.90 -17.52 -6.03
CA ILE A 76 -4.81 -16.08 -6.36
C ILE A 76 -5.24 -15.73 -7.80
N VAL A 77 -5.00 -16.62 -8.76
CA VAL A 77 -5.43 -16.43 -10.15
C VAL A 77 -6.95 -16.44 -10.28
N GLU A 78 -7.63 -17.38 -9.61
CA GLU A 78 -9.10 -17.47 -9.63
C GLU A 78 -9.72 -16.27 -8.88
N ILE A 79 -9.14 -15.90 -7.74
CA ILE A 79 -9.54 -14.72 -6.95
C ILE A 79 -9.40 -13.44 -7.78
N PHE A 80 -8.29 -13.28 -8.50
CA PHE A 80 -8.09 -12.17 -9.43
C PHE A 80 -9.19 -12.12 -10.50
N LYS A 81 -9.49 -13.26 -11.14
CA LYS A 81 -10.55 -13.35 -12.17
C LYS A 81 -11.92 -12.97 -11.60
N ILE A 82 -12.20 -13.35 -10.36
CA ILE A 82 -13.44 -12.97 -9.66
C ILE A 82 -13.50 -11.47 -9.41
N PHE A 83 -12.48 -10.85 -8.81
CA PHE A 83 -12.51 -9.40 -8.55
C PHE A 83 -12.49 -8.55 -9.83
N LYS A 84 -11.95 -9.08 -10.94
CA LYS A 84 -12.03 -8.44 -12.25
C LYS A 84 -13.48 -8.32 -12.77
N THR A 85 -14.42 -9.09 -12.24
CA THR A 85 -15.85 -8.90 -12.53
C THR A 85 -16.46 -7.68 -11.85
N ALA A 86 -15.84 -7.19 -10.77
CA ALA A 86 -16.31 -6.05 -9.99
C ALA A 86 -15.56 -4.74 -10.29
N ALA A 87 -14.35 -4.82 -10.87
CA ALA A 87 -13.50 -3.68 -11.12
C ALA A 87 -12.81 -3.73 -12.50
N PRO A 88 -12.63 -2.58 -13.18
CA PRO A 88 -11.93 -2.51 -14.46
C PRO A 88 -10.41 -2.68 -14.32
N SER A 89 -9.84 -2.37 -13.14
CA SER A 89 -8.43 -2.53 -12.81
C SER A 89 -8.28 -3.35 -11.54
N VAL A 90 -7.49 -4.41 -11.62
CA VAL A 90 -7.10 -5.22 -10.46
C VAL A 90 -5.58 -5.35 -10.46
N CYS A 91 -4.96 -4.91 -9.36
CA CYS A 91 -3.51 -4.97 -9.16
C CYS A 91 -3.18 -5.99 -8.08
N LEU A 92 -2.00 -6.61 -8.18
CA LEU A 92 -1.43 -7.47 -7.16
C LEU A 92 -0.19 -6.78 -6.55
N HIS A 93 -0.15 -6.66 -5.23
CA HIS A 93 1.04 -6.22 -4.52
C HIS A 93 1.90 -7.43 -4.13
N THR A 94 3.20 -7.36 -4.39
CA THR A 94 4.13 -8.45 -4.05
C THR A 94 5.49 -7.94 -3.57
N ASN A 95 6.13 -8.68 -2.68
CA ASN A 95 7.53 -8.49 -2.32
C ASN A 95 8.50 -8.98 -3.41
N LEU A 96 8.00 -9.62 -4.48
CA LEU A 96 8.78 -10.21 -5.58
C LEU A 96 9.89 -11.17 -5.11
N GLU A 97 9.78 -11.71 -3.90
CA GLU A 97 10.76 -12.60 -3.32
C GLU A 97 10.37 -14.05 -3.59
N MET A 98 10.69 -14.52 -4.79
CA MET A 98 10.39 -15.85 -5.28
C MET A 98 11.65 -16.53 -5.79
N ASN A 99 11.75 -17.85 -5.59
CA ASN A 99 13.01 -18.58 -5.84
C ASN A 99 13.44 -18.62 -7.32
N SER A 100 12.50 -18.59 -8.26
CA SER A 100 12.80 -18.71 -9.68
C SER A 100 11.59 -18.42 -10.58
N LYS A 101 11.87 -18.30 -11.88
CA LYS A 101 10.86 -18.24 -12.96
C LYS A 101 10.07 -19.55 -13.17
N SER A 102 10.51 -20.64 -12.54
CA SER A 102 9.78 -21.92 -12.55
C SER A 102 8.94 -22.14 -11.29
N SER A 103 9.02 -21.24 -10.31
CA SER A 103 8.25 -21.35 -9.08
C SER A 103 6.75 -21.16 -9.36
N LYS A 104 5.91 -21.91 -8.63
CA LYS A 104 4.44 -21.78 -8.74
C LYS A 104 3.95 -20.34 -8.49
N ARG A 105 4.60 -19.61 -7.56
CA ARG A 105 4.30 -18.21 -7.25
C ARG A 105 4.52 -17.31 -8.46
N TRP A 106 5.66 -17.45 -9.14
CA TRP A 106 5.95 -16.69 -10.35
C TRP A 106 4.99 -17.03 -11.49
N LEU A 107 4.72 -18.32 -11.72
CA LEU A 107 3.81 -18.75 -12.79
C LEU A 107 2.40 -18.17 -12.61
N ARG A 108 1.89 -18.11 -11.37
CA ARG A 108 0.60 -17.45 -11.06
C ARG A 108 0.64 -15.95 -11.32
N LEU A 109 1.73 -15.27 -10.94
CA LEU A 109 1.90 -13.85 -11.23
C LEU A 109 1.85 -13.56 -12.74
N VAL A 110 2.59 -14.35 -13.53
CA VAL A 110 2.60 -14.23 -15.00
C VAL A 110 1.20 -14.49 -15.58
N GLU A 111 0.44 -15.45 -15.06
CA GLU A 111 -0.94 -15.71 -15.49
C GLU A 111 -1.83 -14.49 -15.22
N ILE A 112 -1.74 -13.87 -14.04
CA ILE A 112 -2.49 -12.65 -13.69
C ILE A 112 -2.19 -11.51 -14.67
N LEU A 113 -0.91 -11.28 -14.98
CA LEU A 113 -0.51 -10.22 -15.93
C LEU A 113 -1.04 -10.47 -17.34
N LYS A 114 -1.01 -11.74 -17.80
CA LYS A 114 -1.59 -12.13 -19.11
C LYS A 114 -3.09 -11.94 -19.16
N GLU A 115 -3.77 -12.08 -18.03
CA GLU A 115 -5.18 -11.79 -17.87
C GLU A 115 -5.45 -10.28 -17.68
N GLY A 116 -4.47 -9.41 -17.93
CA GLY A 116 -4.62 -7.95 -17.89
C GLY A 116 -4.52 -7.32 -16.51
N GLY A 117 -4.04 -8.07 -15.51
CA GLY A 117 -3.70 -7.52 -14.20
C GLY A 117 -2.40 -6.70 -14.23
N ARG A 118 -2.16 -5.94 -13.16
CA ARG A 118 -0.89 -5.24 -12.89
C ARG A 118 -0.22 -5.88 -11.67
N ALA A 119 1.11 -5.84 -11.62
CA ALA A 119 1.87 -6.20 -10.43
C ALA A 119 2.71 -5.03 -9.96
N ASP A 120 2.44 -4.58 -8.74
CA ASP A 120 3.23 -3.57 -8.05
C ASP A 120 4.13 -4.26 -7.03
N ILE A 121 5.32 -3.70 -6.79
CA ILE A 121 6.31 -4.32 -5.91
C ILE A 121 6.59 -3.46 -4.70
N THR A 122 7.00 -4.09 -3.61
CA THR A 122 7.71 -3.40 -2.53
C THR A 122 9.20 -3.71 -2.65
N LEU A 123 10.04 -2.68 -2.77
CA LEU A 123 11.49 -2.82 -2.84
C LEU A 123 12.03 -3.27 -1.49
N TYR A 124 12.89 -4.28 -1.50
CA TYR A 124 13.57 -4.77 -0.32
C TYR A 124 15.06 -4.96 -0.63
N PRO A 125 15.94 -4.04 -0.18
CA PRO A 125 17.38 -4.13 -0.41
C PRO A 125 17.99 -5.48 -0.03
N THR A 126 17.54 -6.08 1.06
CA THR A 126 18.05 -7.38 1.55
C THR A 126 17.70 -8.56 0.64
N ALA A 127 16.68 -8.44 -0.20
CA ALA A 127 16.26 -9.47 -1.16
C ALA A 127 16.60 -9.11 -2.62
N TRP A 128 17.17 -7.92 -2.84
CA TRP A 128 17.33 -7.31 -4.15
C TRP A 128 18.10 -8.19 -5.12
N GLU A 129 19.38 -8.46 -4.83
CA GLU A 129 20.27 -9.16 -5.76
C GLU A 129 19.82 -10.60 -6.05
N LYS A 130 19.40 -11.32 -5.00
CA LYS A 130 19.10 -12.75 -5.10
C LYS A 130 17.74 -13.03 -5.74
N PHE A 131 16.74 -12.19 -5.47
CA PHE A 131 15.35 -12.49 -5.82
C PHE A 131 14.70 -11.40 -6.66
N GLN A 132 14.72 -10.13 -6.21
CA GLN A 132 13.93 -9.09 -6.86
C GLN A 132 14.51 -8.67 -8.21
N LYS A 133 15.82 -8.36 -8.30
CA LYS A 133 16.47 -7.86 -9.53
C LYS A 133 16.25 -8.80 -10.72
N PRO A 134 16.50 -10.13 -10.62
CA PRO A 134 16.29 -11.04 -11.76
C PRO A 134 14.83 -11.14 -12.20
N LEU A 135 13.88 -11.10 -11.25
CA LEU A 135 12.46 -11.22 -11.56
C LEU A 135 11.86 -9.89 -12.05
N LEU A 136 12.36 -8.77 -11.56
CA LEU A 136 11.94 -7.44 -12.00
C LEU A 136 12.31 -7.22 -13.47
N LYS A 137 13.51 -7.66 -13.87
CA LYS A 137 13.95 -7.66 -15.27
C LYS A 137 12.96 -8.36 -16.19
N GLU A 138 12.37 -9.46 -15.76
CA GLU A 138 11.35 -10.16 -16.54
C GLU A 138 10.01 -9.42 -16.46
N LEU A 139 9.65 -8.96 -15.27
CA LEU A 139 8.36 -8.32 -15.01
C LEU A 139 8.14 -7.09 -15.89
N ILE A 140 9.15 -6.22 -16.05
CA ILE A 140 9.08 -5.02 -16.90
C ILE A 140 8.96 -5.33 -18.40
N THR A 141 9.17 -6.59 -18.82
CA THR A 141 8.91 -7.03 -20.21
C THR A 141 7.48 -7.53 -20.42
N ILE A 142 6.78 -7.86 -19.34
CA ILE A 142 5.42 -8.45 -19.37
C ILE A 142 4.35 -7.38 -19.14
N GLN A 143 4.66 -6.34 -18.34
CA GLN A 143 3.78 -5.20 -18.10
C GLN A 143 4.47 -3.89 -18.47
N ASN A 144 3.66 -2.89 -18.85
CA ASN A 144 4.12 -1.56 -19.26
C ASN A 144 3.84 -0.46 -18.23
N ARG A 145 3.37 -0.83 -17.05
CA ARG A 145 3.14 0.09 -15.94
C ARG A 145 3.31 -0.64 -14.61
N MET A 146 3.94 0.01 -13.64
CA MET A 146 4.03 -0.52 -12.28
C MET A 146 4.29 0.58 -11.26
N ILE A 147 3.92 0.32 -10.02
CA ILE A 147 4.33 1.09 -8.85
C ILE A 147 5.41 0.32 -8.09
N VAL A 148 6.46 1.02 -7.68
CA VAL A 148 7.45 0.53 -6.73
C VAL A 148 7.23 1.25 -5.40
N ASN A 149 6.84 0.50 -4.39
CA ASN A 149 6.76 0.96 -3.01
C ASN A 149 8.17 0.91 -2.39
N VAL A 150 8.65 2.04 -1.88
CA VAL A 150 9.96 2.20 -1.25
C VAL A 150 9.73 2.46 0.23
N ILE A 151 10.06 1.48 1.08
CA ILE A 151 9.94 1.61 2.53
C ILE A 151 11.28 2.05 3.10
N PHE A 152 11.35 3.21 3.74
CA PHE A 152 12.62 3.78 4.21
C PHE A 152 12.55 4.29 5.65
N GLU A 153 13.61 4.05 6.43
CA GLU A 153 13.68 4.44 7.85
C GLU A 153 14.24 5.86 8.05
N ASN A 154 15.08 6.30 7.11
CA ASN A 154 15.77 7.58 7.14
C ASN A 154 16.21 7.96 5.72
N LEU A 155 16.68 9.19 5.54
CA LEU A 155 17.09 9.71 4.24
C LEU A 155 18.24 8.91 3.59
N PRO A 156 19.30 8.50 4.31
CA PRO A 156 20.32 7.60 3.73
C PRO A 156 19.74 6.26 3.21
N HIS A 157 18.77 5.68 3.93
CA HIS A 157 18.10 4.46 3.48
C HIS A 157 17.27 4.72 2.21
N LEU A 158 16.57 5.86 2.12
CA LEU A 158 15.86 6.26 0.90
C LEU A 158 16.84 6.43 -0.27
N GLN A 159 17.97 7.12 -0.06
CA GLN A 159 19.01 7.34 -1.06
C GLN A 159 19.58 6.02 -1.61
N MET A 160 19.88 5.08 -0.72
CA MET A 160 20.37 3.76 -1.11
C MET A 160 19.35 3.04 -2.01
N GLN A 161 18.06 3.10 -1.67
CA GLN A 161 17.00 2.45 -2.43
C GLN A 161 16.75 3.10 -3.81
N THR A 162 16.76 4.43 -3.89
CA THR A 162 16.67 5.13 -5.18
C THR A 162 17.87 4.80 -6.06
N ALA A 163 19.08 4.72 -5.50
CA ALA A 163 20.28 4.31 -6.23
C ALA A 163 20.19 2.88 -6.79
N LEU A 164 19.61 1.92 -6.05
CA LEU A 164 19.38 0.55 -6.55
C LEU A 164 18.50 0.56 -7.80
N LEU A 165 17.39 1.31 -7.77
CA LEU A 165 16.49 1.44 -8.91
C LEU A 165 17.15 2.19 -10.08
N THR A 166 17.90 3.26 -9.80
CA THR A 166 18.61 4.05 -10.82
C THR A 166 19.59 3.17 -11.58
N ASN A 167 20.39 2.38 -10.86
CA ASN A 167 21.37 1.47 -11.46
C ASN A 167 20.66 0.41 -12.32
N PHE A 168 19.59 -0.19 -11.80
CA PHE A 168 18.79 -1.16 -12.55
C PHE A 168 18.23 -0.60 -13.87
N PHE A 169 17.49 0.50 -13.82
CA PHE A 169 16.86 1.05 -15.02
C PHE A 169 17.88 1.64 -16.00
N SER A 170 19.05 2.08 -15.52
CA SER A 170 20.15 2.48 -16.40
C SER A 170 20.74 1.30 -17.17
N GLU A 171 20.78 0.10 -16.58
CA GLU A 171 21.26 -1.14 -17.23
C GLU A 171 20.25 -1.70 -18.24
N GLU A 172 18.94 -1.50 -18.05
CA GLU A 172 17.90 -2.06 -18.92
C GLU A 172 17.69 -1.29 -20.24
N GLY A 173 18.32 -0.12 -20.40
CA GLY A 173 18.44 0.58 -21.69
C GLY A 173 17.68 1.89 -21.81
N SER A 174 17.80 2.53 -22.98
CA SER A 174 17.36 3.92 -23.20
C SER A 174 15.85 4.14 -23.11
N ASP A 175 15.04 3.08 -23.26
CA ASP A 175 13.58 3.16 -23.10
C ASP A 175 13.17 3.62 -21.68
N PHE A 176 14.04 3.47 -20.69
CA PHE A 176 13.82 3.86 -19.28
C PHE A 176 14.46 5.20 -18.90
N GLY A 177 14.95 6.01 -19.85
CA GLY A 177 15.59 7.30 -19.53
C GLY A 177 14.72 8.25 -18.69
N HIS A 178 13.40 8.25 -18.91
CA HIS A 178 12.43 9.01 -18.12
C HIS A 178 12.33 8.53 -16.67
N VAL A 179 12.43 7.21 -16.43
CA VAL A 179 12.48 6.61 -15.09
C VAL A 179 13.78 6.99 -14.38
N VAL A 180 14.90 6.88 -15.09
CA VAL A 180 16.22 7.27 -14.56
C VAL A 180 16.25 8.76 -14.19
N GLN A 181 15.60 9.63 -14.97
CA GLN A 181 15.50 11.04 -14.63
C GLN A 181 14.71 11.28 -13.34
N LEU A 182 13.52 10.66 -13.22
CA LEU A 182 12.73 10.75 -11.99
C LEU A 182 13.54 10.32 -10.75
N LEU A 183 14.24 9.19 -10.84
CA LEU A 183 15.03 8.67 -9.72
C LEU A 183 16.23 9.56 -9.38
N LYS A 184 16.82 10.24 -10.36
CA LYS A 184 17.86 11.25 -10.13
C LYS A 184 17.31 12.49 -9.42
N ASP A 185 16.12 12.96 -9.79
CA ASP A 185 15.49 14.10 -9.12
C ASP A 185 15.24 13.78 -7.63
N TYR A 186 14.81 12.55 -7.31
CA TYR A 186 14.74 12.07 -5.93
C TYR A 186 16.11 12.03 -5.25
N ASP A 187 17.13 11.45 -5.90
CA ASP A 187 18.49 11.33 -5.34
C ASP A 187 19.14 12.68 -5.04
N ASP A 188 18.98 13.67 -5.92
CA ASP A 188 19.52 15.02 -5.76
C ASP A 188 18.89 15.74 -4.55
N LYS A 189 17.56 15.65 -4.43
CA LYS A 189 16.82 16.25 -3.30
C LYS A 189 17.15 15.57 -1.97
N VAL A 190 17.19 14.24 -1.96
CA VAL A 190 17.55 13.48 -0.76
C VAL A 190 19.01 13.76 -0.36
N SER A 191 19.93 13.84 -1.32
CA SER A 191 21.33 14.22 -1.07
C SER A 191 21.46 15.61 -0.45
N TRP A 192 20.68 16.58 -0.95
CA TRP A 192 20.63 17.91 -0.37
C TRP A 192 20.15 17.88 1.08
N LEU A 193 19.07 17.14 1.36
CA LEU A 193 18.52 17.02 2.71
C LEU A 193 19.51 16.36 3.68
N ILE A 194 20.17 15.26 3.28
CA ILE A 194 21.20 14.59 4.11
C ILE A 194 22.33 15.57 4.46
N LYS A 195 22.75 16.41 3.51
CA LYS A 195 23.88 17.33 3.69
C LYS A 195 23.51 18.58 4.51
N ASN A 196 22.30 19.12 4.33
CA ASN A 196 21.93 20.44 4.84
C ASN A 196 20.90 20.41 5.98
N GLN A 197 20.28 19.25 6.25
CA GLN A 197 19.26 19.05 7.29
C GLN A 197 19.58 17.83 8.17
N PRO A 198 20.70 17.84 8.91
CA PRO A 198 21.13 16.70 9.71
C PRO A 198 20.15 16.35 10.84
N ASP A 199 19.37 17.33 11.32
CA ASP A 199 18.34 17.15 12.35
C ASP A 199 17.00 16.63 11.78
N CYS A 200 16.90 16.49 10.45
CA CYS A 200 15.75 15.92 9.74
C CYS A 200 14.41 16.60 10.06
N ASP A 201 14.36 17.92 9.96
CA ASP A 201 13.12 18.70 10.12
C ASP A 201 12.08 18.31 9.05
N GLU A 202 10.90 17.90 9.53
CA GLU A 202 9.81 17.39 8.72
C GLU A 202 9.20 18.45 7.79
N ALA A 203 9.07 19.69 8.26
CA ALA A 203 8.54 20.79 7.44
C ALA A 203 9.49 21.14 6.30
N ILE A 204 10.81 21.09 6.56
CA ILE A 204 11.83 21.29 5.53
C ILE A 204 11.84 20.12 4.55
N TYR A 205 11.79 18.87 5.03
CA TYR A 205 11.65 17.69 4.17
C TYR A 205 10.46 17.83 3.22
N THR A 206 9.27 18.05 3.76
CA THR A 206 8.05 18.12 2.96
C THR A 206 8.10 19.28 1.97
N THR A 207 8.55 20.46 2.38
CA THR A 207 8.69 21.61 1.47
C THR A 207 9.69 21.34 0.35
N HIS A 208 10.81 20.65 0.65
CA HIS A 208 11.84 20.35 -0.33
C HIS A 208 11.42 19.25 -1.32
N MET A 209 10.52 18.35 -0.90
CA MET A 209 10.03 17.24 -1.71
C MET A 209 8.72 17.55 -2.46
N ASP A 210 8.01 18.64 -2.14
CA ASP A 210 6.63 18.94 -2.59
C ASP A 210 6.47 18.98 -4.11
N ASP A 211 7.46 19.46 -4.84
CA ASP A 211 7.49 19.56 -6.31
C ASP A 211 8.13 18.33 -6.99
N THR A 212 8.29 17.22 -6.26
CA THR A 212 8.82 15.98 -6.85
C THR A 212 7.69 15.17 -7.46
N GLU A 213 7.79 14.88 -8.76
CA GLU A 213 6.85 14.01 -9.45
C GLU A 213 6.79 12.61 -8.82
N ALA A 214 5.62 11.99 -8.82
CA ALA A 214 5.46 10.61 -8.36
C ALA A 214 5.52 9.59 -9.51
N PHE A 215 5.38 10.04 -10.75
CA PHE A 215 5.29 9.20 -11.94
C PHE A 215 6.25 9.63 -13.03
N ALA A 216 6.89 8.65 -13.66
CA ALA A 216 7.64 8.83 -14.88
C ALA A 216 6.85 8.19 -16.02
N HIS A 217 6.37 9.01 -16.96
CA HIS A 217 5.62 8.54 -18.12
C HIS A 217 6.50 8.44 -19.36
N GLY A 218 6.65 7.23 -19.89
CA GLY A 218 7.29 6.95 -21.17
C GLY A 218 6.35 6.26 -22.15
N LYS A 219 6.73 6.25 -23.44
CA LYS A 219 5.92 5.63 -24.49
C LYS A 219 5.71 4.12 -24.29
N LYS A 220 6.70 3.43 -23.72
CA LYS A 220 6.70 1.98 -23.55
C LYS A 220 6.49 1.53 -22.11
N PHE A 221 6.72 2.43 -21.16
CA PHE A 221 6.68 2.09 -19.74
C PHE A 221 6.25 3.30 -18.92
N THR A 222 5.52 3.07 -17.83
CA THR A 222 5.23 4.07 -16.81
C THR A 222 5.64 3.52 -15.45
N LEU A 223 6.50 4.25 -14.74
CA LEU A 223 6.85 3.93 -13.36
C LEU A 223 6.12 4.90 -12.42
N GLY A 224 5.51 4.38 -11.36
CA GLY A 224 5.17 5.15 -10.17
C GLY A 224 6.12 4.83 -9.02
N LEU A 225 6.49 5.84 -8.25
CA LEU A 225 7.19 5.69 -6.97
C LEU A 225 6.24 6.03 -5.83
N SER A 226 6.14 5.11 -4.88
CA SER A 226 5.35 5.28 -3.66
C SER A 226 6.30 5.22 -2.47
N LEU A 227 6.54 6.38 -1.84
CA LEU A 227 7.47 6.49 -0.72
C LEU A 227 6.72 6.27 0.60
N LEU A 228 7.18 5.30 1.38
CA LEU A 228 6.57 4.90 2.64
C LEU A 228 7.62 5.02 3.76
N PRO A 229 7.53 5.99 4.67
CA PRO A 229 8.41 5.98 5.85
C PRO A 229 8.14 4.72 6.67
N ALA A 230 9.19 4.04 7.11
CA ALA A 230 9.09 2.87 7.99
C ALA A 230 8.49 3.31 9.33
N PHE A 231 7.48 2.58 9.80
CA PHE A 231 6.80 2.90 11.05
C PHE A 231 7.32 2.03 12.18
N LYS A 232 7.77 2.65 13.27
CA LYS A 232 8.01 1.91 14.51
C LYS A 232 6.68 1.48 15.12
N VAL A 233 6.48 0.16 15.22
CA VAL A 233 5.35 -0.44 15.93
C VAL A 233 5.71 -0.52 17.42
N GLY A 234 4.91 0.12 18.28
CA GLY A 234 5.11 0.04 19.72
C GLY A 234 4.69 -1.33 20.28
N PRO A 235 5.08 -1.70 21.51
CA PRO A 235 4.82 -3.02 22.11
C PRO A 235 3.34 -3.44 22.26
N LYS A 236 2.39 -2.54 21.95
CA LYS A 236 0.94 -2.80 21.98
C LYS A 236 0.34 -3.00 20.58
N GLY A 237 1.17 -3.03 19.55
CA GLY A 237 0.76 -2.94 18.15
C GLY A 237 0.21 -1.60 17.74
N ILE A 238 0.46 -0.57 18.55
CA ILE A 238 0.05 0.80 18.30
C ILE A 238 1.26 1.53 17.73
N ARG A 239 1.07 2.18 16.59
CA ARG A 239 2.12 2.98 15.96
C ARG A 239 2.39 4.25 16.74
N SER A 240 3.66 4.62 16.80
CA SER A 240 4.00 6.04 16.82
C SER A 240 3.67 6.57 15.43
N MET A 241 2.46 7.09 15.22
CA MET A 241 2.17 7.82 14.00
C MET A 241 2.95 9.14 14.06
N THR A 242 4.20 9.14 13.64
CA THR A 242 4.82 10.37 13.14
C THR A 242 4.24 10.59 11.76
N SER A 243 3.14 11.35 11.71
CA SER A 243 2.42 11.64 10.48
C SER A 243 3.25 12.58 9.61
N LEU A 244 3.89 12.09 8.55
CA LEU A 244 4.38 13.00 7.51
C LEU A 244 3.20 13.81 6.95
N PRO A 245 3.32 15.14 6.82
CA PRO A 245 2.36 15.93 6.07
C PRO A 245 2.42 15.46 4.61
N PHE A 246 1.31 14.85 4.18
CA PHE A 246 1.07 14.43 2.81
C PHE A 246 1.17 15.64 1.84
N PRO A 247 1.60 15.43 0.59
CA PRO A 247 1.62 16.47 -0.42
C PRO A 247 0.24 17.10 -0.57
N ARG A 248 0.21 18.42 -0.82
CA ARG A 248 -1.05 19.18 -0.93
C ARG A 248 -1.81 18.88 -2.21
N ASP A 249 -1.11 18.41 -3.24
CA ASP A 249 -1.74 18.05 -4.50
C ASP A 249 -2.30 16.62 -4.47
N PRO A 250 -3.53 16.43 -4.96
CA PRO A 250 -4.10 15.10 -5.12
C PRO A 250 -3.17 14.32 -6.04
N TYR A 251 -2.63 13.21 -5.54
CA TYR A 251 -2.07 12.16 -6.39
C TYR A 251 -2.97 12.03 -7.63
N LEU A 252 -2.38 12.18 -8.82
CA LEU A 252 -3.04 11.89 -10.09
C LEU A 252 -3.44 10.40 -10.23
N ILE A 253 -3.25 9.61 -9.17
CA ILE A 253 -4.02 8.41 -8.84
C ILE A 253 -4.57 8.59 -7.41
N HIS A 254 -5.80 9.07 -7.28
CA HIS A 254 -6.52 9.37 -6.03
C HIS A 254 -6.12 8.50 -4.80
N CYS A 255 -5.06 8.91 -4.08
CA CYS A 255 -4.60 8.30 -2.83
C CYS A 255 -4.49 9.39 -1.74
N PRO A 256 -5.58 9.70 -1.02
CA PRO A 256 -5.62 10.65 0.09
C PRO A 256 -5.90 9.92 1.40
N ALA A 257 -4.85 9.62 2.18
CA ALA A 257 -5.01 9.11 3.55
C ALA A 257 -5.32 10.21 4.59
N ALA A 258 -5.62 11.45 4.16
CA ALA A 258 -5.82 12.56 5.08
C ALA A 258 -6.80 13.61 4.53
N ARG A 259 -8.12 13.34 4.55
CA ARG A 259 -9.14 14.39 4.36
C ARG A 259 -10.59 14.05 4.75
N GLY A 260 -10.83 13.05 5.60
CA GLY A 260 -12.20 12.66 5.97
C GLY A 260 -13.03 12.07 4.81
N SER A 261 -12.41 11.85 3.66
CA SER A 261 -12.85 10.97 2.58
C SER A 261 -12.24 9.58 2.79
N ILE A 262 -13.05 8.53 2.58
CA ILE A 262 -12.55 7.15 2.51
C ILE A 262 -12.21 6.91 1.06
N ASP A 263 -10.97 7.14 0.69
CA ASP A 263 -10.50 6.95 -0.68
C ASP A 263 -9.79 5.61 -0.87
N ILE A 264 -9.36 4.98 0.23
CA ILE A 264 -8.93 3.58 0.31
C ILE A 264 -9.72 2.91 1.43
N MET A 265 -10.33 1.77 1.12
CA MET A 265 -10.95 0.89 2.11
C MET A 265 -10.17 -0.42 2.14
N THR A 266 -9.66 -0.79 3.30
CA THR A 266 -8.99 -2.08 3.49
C THR A 266 -9.99 -3.12 3.96
N ILE A 267 -10.07 -4.22 3.21
CA ILE A 267 -10.93 -5.36 3.45
C ILE A 267 -10.04 -6.53 3.80
N ARG A 268 -10.15 -7.04 5.02
CA ARG A 268 -9.44 -8.26 5.44
C ARG A 268 -10.04 -9.48 4.74
N GLN A 269 -9.31 -10.58 4.64
CA GLN A 269 -9.85 -11.84 4.09
C GLN A 269 -11.02 -12.40 4.91
N THR A 270 -11.16 -11.97 6.18
CA THR A 270 -12.33 -12.24 7.04
C THR A 270 -13.55 -11.38 6.68
N GLY A 271 -13.43 -10.48 5.69
CA GLY A 271 -14.44 -9.53 5.25
C GLY A 271 -14.49 -8.23 6.03
N GLU A 272 -13.79 -8.13 7.17
CA GLU A 272 -13.78 -6.93 8.01
C GLU A 272 -13.23 -5.71 7.25
N MET A 273 -13.95 -4.60 7.31
CA MET A 273 -13.64 -3.36 6.61
C MET A 273 -13.12 -2.29 7.57
N THR A 274 -11.97 -1.73 7.24
CA THR A 274 -11.31 -0.68 8.04
C THR A 274 -10.86 0.48 7.14
N PRO A 275 -10.89 1.73 7.64
CA PRO A 275 -10.57 2.91 6.84
C PRO A 275 -9.07 3.11 6.64
N CYS A 276 -8.23 2.23 7.20
CA CYS A 276 -6.79 2.41 7.17
C CYS A 276 -6.22 1.91 5.87
N CYS A 277 -5.46 2.77 5.20
CA CYS A 277 -4.58 2.40 4.09
C CYS A 277 -3.59 1.33 4.57
N ASP A 278 -2.97 0.61 3.63
CA ASP A 278 -1.90 -0.40 3.79
C ASP A 278 -0.65 0.07 4.57
N VAL A 279 -0.75 1.11 5.39
CA VAL A 279 0.29 1.70 6.25
C VAL A 279 -0.16 1.80 7.71
N GLY A 280 -1.19 1.05 8.07
CA GLY A 280 -1.04 0.12 9.18
C GLY A 280 -1.53 0.56 10.56
N ASN A 281 -2.78 0.24 10.79
CA ASN A 281 -3.18 -0.44 12.00
C ASN A 281 -4.49 -1.16 11.64
N LEU A 282 -4.52 -2.50 11.51
CA LEU A 282 -5.82 -3.16 11.28
C LEU A 282 -6.75 -3.04 12.51
N LYS A 283 -6.28 -2.41 13.60
CA LYS A 283 -7.11 -1.98 14.75
C LYS A 283 -7.61 -0.54 14.59
N CYS A 284 -7.54 0.06 13.39
CA CYS A 284 -8.09 1.37 13.13
C CYS A 284 -9.59 1.37 13.34
N GLN A 285 -10.04 2.31 14.16
CA GLN A 285 -11.44 2.55 14.41
C GLN A 285 -11.86 3.85 13.70
N PRO A 286 -13.12 3.95 13.26
CA PRO A 286 -14.17 2.93 13.34
C PRO A 286 -14.08 1.82 12.28
N GLU A 287 -14.63 0.64 12.59
CA GLU A 287 -14.93 -0.40 11.60
C GLU A 287 -16.09 0.00 10.68
N PHE A 288 -16.08 -0.48 9.43
CA PHE A 288 -17.06 -0.11 8.39
C PHE A 288 -18.02 -1.24 8.02
N GLY A 289 -17.92 -2.38 8.72
CA GLY A 289 -18.74 -3.56 8.49
C GLY A 289 -17.94 -4.76 8.02
N ASN A 290 -18.64 -5.79 7.58
CA ASN A 290 -18.03 -7.02 7.10
C ASN A 290 -18.65 -7.50 5.77
N LEU A 291 -17.83 -7.61 4.72
CA LEU A 291 -18.27 -8.02 3.39
C LEU A 291 -18.71 -9.49 3.28
N LEU A 292 -18.35 -10.35 4.22
CA LEU A 292 -18.82 -11.74 4.23
C LEU A 292 -20.15 -11.86 4.98
N THR A 293 -20.29 -11.21 6.14
CA THR A 293 -21.38 -11.49 7.08
C THR A 293 -22.48 -10.43 7.14
N ASP A 294 -22.18 -9.16 6.86
CA ASP A 294 -23.19 -8.09 6.90
C ASP A 294 -23.97 -8.01 5.58
N SER A 295 -25.25 -7.64 5.64
CA SER A 295 -26.04 -7.30 4.44
C SER A 295 -25.62 -5.95 3.86
N PRO A 296 -25.90 -5.65 2.57
CA PRO A 296 -25.63 -4.34 1.97
C PRO A 296 -26.19 -3.16 2.79
N ASP A 297 -27.45 -3.27 3.26
CA ASP A 297 -28.08 -2.22 4.08
C ASP A 297 -27.36 -2.02 5.42
N LYS A 298 -26.92 -3.11 6.06
CA LYS A 298 -26.18 -3.04 7.32
C LYS A 298 -24.80 -2.42 7.12
N ILE A 299 -24.13 -2.71 6.00
CA ILE A 299 -22.88 -2.06 5.61
C ILE A 299 -23.11 -0.56 5.43
N MET A 300 -24.12 -0.17 4.65
CA MET A 300 -24.43 1.25 4.43
C MET A 300 -24.78 2.01 5.72
N ALA A 301 -25.50 1.36 6.64
CA ALA A 301 -25.78 1.94 7.96
C ALA A 301 -24.49 2.16 8.77
N LYS A 302 -23.60 1.17 8.82
CA LYS A 302 -22.29 1.29 9.49
C LYS A 302 -21.42 2.37 8.84
N PHE A 303 -21.38 2.45 7.51
CA PHE A 303 -20.66 3.51 6.82
C PHE A 303 -21.09 4.90 7.29
N LYS A 304 -22.41 5.16 7.41
CA LYS A 304 -22.92 6.46 7.89
C LYS A 304 -22.49 6.76 9.33
N GLU A 305 -22.58 5.78 10.22
CA GLU A 305 -22.17 5.92 11.61
C GLU A 305 -20.66 6.19 11.73
N SER A 306 -19.87 5.35 11.07
CA SER A 306 -18.41 5.38 11.10
C SER A 306 -17.85 6.65 10.44
N SER A 307 -18.43 7.13 9.34
CA SER A 307 -18.08 8.42 8.75
C SER A 307 -18.30 9.59 9.71
N LYS A 308 -19.41 9.61 10.47
CA LYS A 308 -19.67 10.65 11.46
C LYS A 308 -18.63 10.65 12.59
N LYS A 309 -18.23 9.46 13.05
CA LYS A 309 -17.19 9.30 14.07
C LYS A 309 -15.82 9.76 13.55
N MET A 310 -15.48 9.43 12.30
CA MET A 310 -14.26 9.93 11.65
C MET A 310 -14.22 11.46 11.59
N SER A 311 -15.28 12.10 11.09
CA SER A 311 -15.36 13.57 11.00
C SER A 311 -15.17 14.22 12.38
N THR A 312 -15.81 13.67 13.41
CA THR A 312 -15.68 14.18 14.79
C THR A 312 -14.25 14.07 15.31
N GLY A 313 -13.58 12.93 15.09
CA GLY A 313 -12.20 12.74 15.52
C GLY A 313 -11.22 13.66 14.78
N ILE A 314 -11.44 13.89 13.48
CA ILE A 314 -10.66 14.84 12.67
C ILE A 314 -10.78 16.26 13.22
N GLU A 315 -11.99 16.73 13.50
CA GLU A 315 -12.22 18.07 14.08
C GLU A 315 -11.52 18.23 15.43
N LYS A 316 -11.58 17.21 16.29
CA LYS A 316 -10.88 17.20 17.58
C LYS A 316 -9.37 17.24 17.41
N ASN A 317 -8.80 16.50 16.46
CA ASN A 317 -7.37 16.55 16.15
C ASN A 317 -6.94 17.93 15.65
N GLN A 318 -7.73 18.58 14.79
CA GLN A 318 -7.45 19.95 14.35
C GLN A 318 -7.47 20.95 15.53
N LYS A 319 -8.40 20.77 16.48
CA LYS A 319 -8.45 21.58 17.69
C LYS A 319 -7.22 21.34 18.58
N ASN A 320 -6.83 20.09 18.78
CA ASN A 320 -5.64 19.71 19.55
C ASN A 320 -4.39 20.40 18.97
N LEU A 321 -4.18 20.33 17.65
CA LEU A 321 -3.08 21.01 16.96
C LEU A 321 -3.06 22.52 17.23
N LYS A 322 -4.20 23.21 17.04
CA LYS A 322 -4.31 24.67 17.28
C LYS A 322 -4.08 25.07 18.74
N SER A 323 -4.28 24.15 19.68
CA SER A 323 -4.13 24.38 21.12
C SER A 323 -2.78 23.95 21.69
N GLY A 324 -1.82 23.56 20.85
CA GLY A 324 -0.51 23.05 21.30
C GLY A 324 -0.57 21.68 21.98
N GLN A 325 -1.62 20.90 21.71
CA GLN A 325 -1.82 19.53 22.21
C GLN A 325 -1.65 18.50 21.09
N SER A 326 -0.74 18.74 20.14
CA SER A 326 -0.39 17.75 19.11
C SER A 326 0.05 16.42 19.74
N GLY A 327 -0.16 15.32 19.03
CA GLY A 327 0.11 13.96 19.53
C GLY A 327 -0.92 13.41 20.53
N LYS A 328 -1.90 14.20 20.98
CA LYS A 328 -2.95 13.72 21.90
C LYS A 328 -4.04 12.93 21.18
N TRP A 329 -4.20 11.66 21.56
CA TRP A 329 -5.26 10.78 21.07
C TRP A 329 -6.66 11.31 21.39
N VAL A 330 -7.57 11.15 20.43
CA VAL A 330 -9.01 11.43 20.58
C VAL A 330 -9.77 10.13 20.83
N GLU A 331 -10.90 10.21 21.53
CA GLU A 331 -11.70 9.06 21.94
C GLU A 331 -12.34 8.30 20.75
N GLU A 332 -12.45 8.97 19.60
CA GLU A 332 -12.93 8.37 18.35
C GLU A 332 -11.97 7.31 17.78
N GLY A 333 -10.75 7.22 18.31
CA GLY A 333 -9.73 6.29 17.82
C GLY A 333 -9.02 6.77 16.55
N ILE A 334 -9.25 8.03 16.14
CA ILE A 334 -8.54 8.65 15.03
C ILE A 334 -7.12 9.02 15.48
N PRO A 335 -6.07 8.59 14.75
CA PRO A 335 -4.70 8.91 15.11
C PRO A 335 -4.45 10.42 15.24
N PRO A 336 -3.68 10.86 16.24
CA PRO A 336 -3.40 12.28 16.44
C PRO A 336 -2.49 12.84 15.34
N TYR A 337 -2.58 14.15 15.11
CA TYR A 337 -1.63 14.86 14.24
C TYR A 337 -0.33 15.14 14.97
N CYS A 338 0.79 15.02 14.26
CA CYS A 338 2.04 15.65 14.67
C CYS A 338 1.89 17.17 14.68
N GLY A 339 2.70 17.84 15.49
CA GLY A 339 2.72 19.29 15.54
C GLY A 339 4.09 19.81 15.87
#